data_AF-A0A2N0NP29-F1
#
_entry.id   AF-A0A2N0NP29-F1
#
_cell.length_a   1.000
_cell.length_b   1.000
_cell.length_c   1.000
_cell.angle_alpha   90.00
_cell.angle_beta   90.00
_cell.angle_gamma   90.00
#
_symmetry.space_group_name_H-M   'P 1'
#
loop_
_entity.id
_entity.type
_entity.pdbx_description
1 polymer ?
#
loop_
_entity_poly.entity_id
_entity_poly.type
_entity_poly.pdbx_seq_one_letter_code
_entity_poly.pdbx_strand_id
1 'polypeptide(L)'
;MKKSAKSKEEVTKKSPTSKSRTKKSSGNIIMVTDQVYQIALKSIISSIVPHCPKEILVEISKFINMIYSKLKNLCLNSVMENDTVKRRELAWENVTRKVQEVLFPLMQATNAEQKLLL
;
A
#
# COMPACT_ATOMS: atom_id res chain seq x y z
N MET A 1 -20.96 -76.60 7.88
CA MET A 1 -22.16 -75.98 8.50
C MET A 1 -21.80 -74.59 9.04
N LYS A 2 -22.71 -73.62 8.90
CA LYS A 2 -22.58 -72.18 9.19
C LYS A 2 -22.73 -71.82 10.68
N LYS A 3 -22.06 -70.73 11.10
CA LYS A 3 -22.49 -69.53 11.89
C LYS A 3 -21.42 -69.12 12.94
N SER A 4 -20.78 -67.93 12.83
CA SER A 4 -21.24 -66.55 13.23
C SER A 4 -20.94 -66.27 14.72
N ALA A 5 -20.43 -65.14 15.25
CA ALA A 5 -19.93 -63.82 14.80
C ALA A 5 -19.35 -63.03 16.02
N LYS A 6 -18.80 -61.82 15.75
CA LYS A 6 -18.60 -60.61 16.62
C LYS A 6 -17.26 -60.53 17.42
N SER A 7 -16.55 -59.42 17.64
CA SER A 7 -16.75 -57.93 17.61
C SER A 7 -15.42 -57.21 17.27
N LYS A 8 -15.34 -56.16 16.42
CA LYS A 8 -15.36 -54.68 16.63
C LYS A 8 -14.25 -54.04 17.52
N GLU A 9 -13.80 -52.85 17.06
CA GLU A 9 -12.86 -51.83 17.63
C GLU A 9 -11.35 -52.16 17.47
N GLU A 10 -10.42 -51.26 17.09
CA GLU A 10 -10.36 -49.79 17.16
C GLU A 10 -9.23 -49.22 16.26
N VAL A 11 -9.54 -48.15 15.50
CA VAL A 11 -8.79 -46.89 15.22
C VAL A 11 -7.29 -46.89 15.66
N THR A 12 -6.26 -46.58 14.85
CA THR A 12 -6.00 -45.27 14.21
C THR A 12 -4.78 -45.35 13.28
N LYS A 13 -4.91 -44.78 12.08
CA LYS A 13 -3.80 -44.40 11.20
C LYS A 13 -2.97 -43.26 11.83
N LYS A 14 -1.64 -43.33 11.80
CA LYS A 14 -0.78 -42.13 11.84
C LYS A 14 0.20 -42.16 10.67
N SER A 15 -0.28 -41.62 9.55
CA SER A 15 0.53 -41.06 8.49
C SER A 15 1.38 -39.90 9.06
N PRO A 16 2.60 -39.66 8.58
CA PRO A 16 3.32 -38.44 8.94
C PRO A 16 2.60 -37.27 8.27
N THR A 17 1.79 -36.56 9.04
CA THR A 17 1.25 -35.27 8.63
C THR A 17 2.43 -34.32 8.47
N SER A 18 2.72 -34.01 7.21
CA SER A 18 3.44 -32.82 6.78
C SER A 18 3.01 -31.63 7.62
N LYS A 19 3.82 -31.24 8.61
CA LYS A 19 3.76 -29.91 9.22
C LYS A 19 4.06 -28.93 8.10
N SER A 20 3.00 -28.43 7.47
CA SER A 20 3.08 -27.28 6.58
C SER A 20 3.73 -26.16 7.37
N ARG A 21 4.96 -25.79 6.96
CA ARG A 21 5.61 -24.58 7.44
C ARG A 21 4.65 -23.44 7.17
N THR A 22 4.14 -22.88 8.25
CA THR A 22 3.21 -21.76 8.26
C THR A 22 3.84 -20.56 7.56
N LYS A 23 3.04 -19.95 6.68
CA LYS A 23 3.31 -18.82 5.78
C LYS A 23 3.80 -17.54 6.50
N LYS A 24 5.04 -17.52 6.98
CA LYS A 24 5.64 -16.33 7.63
C LYS A 24 6.45 -15.45 6.66
N SER A 25 6.74 -15.93 5.44
CA SER A 25 7.51 -15.17 4.43
C SER A 25 6.66 -14.19 3.62
N SER A 26 5.35 -14.42 3.47
CA SER A 26 4.50 -13.61 2.57
C SER A 26 4.15 -12.22 3.13
N GLY A 27 4.08 -12.06 4.45
CA GLY A 27 3.85 -10.75 5.07
C GLY A 27 5.04 -9.81 4.91
N ASN A 28 6.26 -10.36 4.98
CA ASN A 28 7.50 -9.62 4.82
C ASN A 28 7.64 -9.09 3.39
N ILE A 29 7.37 -9.93 2.37
CA ILE A 29 7.52 -9.50 0.99
C ILE A 29 6.53 -8.37 0.62
N ILE A 30 5.29 -8.40 1.09
CA ILE A 30 4.31 -7.32 0.79
C ILE A 30 4.78 -5.97 1.35
N MET A 31 5.26 -5.94 2.60
CA MET A 31 5.83 -4.73 3.19
C MET A 31 7.06 -4.25 2.44
N VAL A 32 7.98 -5.16 2.10
CA VAL A 32 9.19 -4.82 1.33
C VAL A 32 8.83 -4.28 -0.05
N THR A 33 7.85 -4.86 -0.74
CA THR A 33 7.37 -4.37 -2.04
C THR A 33 6.81 -2.96 -1.94
N ASP A 34 6.01 -2.67 -0.92
CA ASP A 34 5.45 -1.32 -0.71
C ASP A 34 6.55 -0.29 -0.42
N GLN A 35 7.58 -0.66 0.35
CA GLN A 35 8.75 0.21 0.60
C GLN A 35 9.57 0.45 -0.68
N VAL A 36 9.87 -0.60 -1.44
CA VAL A 36 10.60 -0.50 -2.71
C VAL A 36 9.83 0.36 -3.71
N TYR A 37 8.51 0.20 -3.80
CA TYR A 37 7.65 1.03 -4.64
C TYR A 37 7.75 2.52 -4.27
N GLN A 38 7.63 2.85 -2.98
CA GLN A 38 7.74 4.24 -2.51
C GLN A 38 9.13 4.82 -2.78
N ILE A 39 10.20 4.06 -2.50
CA ILE A 39 11.58 4.48 -2.77
C ILE A 39 11.77 4.75 -4.26
N ALA A 40 11.35 3.82 -5.13
CA ALA A 40 11.51 3.95 -6.57
C ALA A 40 10.79 5.20 -7.11
N LEU A 41 9.53 5.44 -6.72
CA LEU A 41 8.79 6.62 -7.15
C LEU A 41 9.42 7.92 -6.64
N LYS A 42 9.80 7.96 -5.36
CA LYS A 42 10.48 9.13 -4.78
C LYS A 42 11.78 9.42 -5.52
N SER A 43 12.58 8.39 -5.82
CA SER A 43 13.83 8.51 -6.58
C SER A 43 13.61 9.01 -8.01
N ILE A 44 12.54 8.56 -8.69
CA ILE A 44 12.17 9.07 -10.01
C ILE A 44 11.89 10.58 -9.92
N ILE A 45 11.04 11.01 -8.98
CA ILE A 45 10.70 12.42 -8.81
C ILE A 45 11.95 13.24 -8.44
N SER A 46 12.76 12.77 -7.48
CA SER A 46 14.04 13.41 -7.11
C SER A 46 14.98 13.58 -8.30
N SER A 47 14.98 12.64 -9.25
CA SER A 47 15.83 12.71 -10.44
C SER A 47 15.27 13.68 -11.48
N ILE A 48 13.94 13.81 -11.60
CA ILE A 48 13.30 14.72 -12.55
C ILE A 48 13.43 16.18 -12.10
N VAL A 49 13.22 16.45 -10.81
CA VAL A 49 13.20 17.80 -10.22
C VAL A 49 14.38 18.70 -10.65
N PRO A 50 15.66 18.29 -10.58
CA PRO A 50 16.78 19.17 -10.96
C PRO A 50 16.88 19.47 -12.46
N HIS A 51 16.17 18.72 -13.31
CA HIS A 51 16.20 18.88 -14.76
C HIS A 51 14.99 19.60 -15.33
N CYS A 52 14.04 19.99 -14.48
CA CYS A 52 12.84 20.71 -14.90
C CYS A 52 12.96 22.22 -14.59
N PRO A 53 12.53 23.09 -15.51
CA PRO A 53 12.32 24.50 -15.20
C PRO A 53 11.39 24.66 -14.00
N LYS A 54 11.66 25.69 -13.21
CA LYS A 54 11.03 25.86 -11.90
C LYS A 54 9.53 26.12 -12.01
N GLU A 55 9.14 26.92 -12.99
CA GLU A 55 7.77 27.31 -13.30
C GLU A 55 6.91 26.07 -13.59
N ILE A 56 7.47 25.13 -14.36
CA ILE A 56 6.83 23.85 -14.68
C ILE A 56 6.63 23.01 -13.42
N LEU A 57 7.61 22.95 -12.52
CA LEU A 57 7.46 22.23 -11.25
C LEU A 57 6.35 22.83 -10.37
N VAL A 58 6.24 24.16 -10.33
CA VAL A 58 5.19 24.87 -9.60
C VAL A 58 3.80 24.56 -10.19
N GLU A 59 3.66 24.57 -11.51
CA GLU A 59 2.41 24.21 -12.18
C GLU A 59 2.02 22.76 -11.93
N ILE A 60 2.96 21.82 -12.02
CA ILE A 60 2.74 20.40 -11.70
C ILE A 60 2.27 20.26 -10.25
N SER A 61 2.92 20.93 -9.29
CA SER A 61 2.55 20.89 -7.87
C SER A 61 1.13 21.42 -7.63
N LYS A 62 0.77 22.56 -8.24
CA LYS A 62 -0.60 23.11 -8.20
C LYS A 62 -1.62 22.13 -8.78
N PHE A 63 -1.31 21.53 -9.94
CA PHE A 63 -2.19 20.58 -10.59
C PHE A 63 -2.38 19.31 -9.75
N ILE A 64 -1.31 18.76 -9.17
CA ILE A 64 -1.36 17.63 -8.25
C ILE A 64 -2.28 17.93 -7.07
N ASN A 65 -2.13 19.09 -6.42
CA ASN A 65 -2.99 19.46 -5.29
C ASN A 65 -4.48 19.57 -5.71
N MET A 66 -4.73 20.13 -6.89
CA MET A 66 -6.09 20.23 -7.44
C MET A 66 -6.70 18.84 -7.69
N ILE A 67 -5.98 17.90 -8.31
CA ILE A 67 -6.50 16.56 -8.57
C ILE A 67 -6.63 15.74 -7.29
N TYR A 68 -5.66 15.85 -6.36
CA TYR A 68 -5.60 15.01 -5.16
C TYR A 68 -6.84 15.18 -4.28
N SER A 69 -7.31 16.41 -4.12
CA SER A 69 -8.55 16.71 -3.38
C SER A 69 -9.79 15.98 -3.95
N LYS A 70 -9.83 15.77 -5.27
CA LYS A 70 -10.93 15.12 -5.98
C LYS A 70 -10.82 13.59 -5.96
N LEU A 71 -9.63 13.05 -5.76
CA LEU A 71 -9.38 11.60 -5.79
C LEU A 71 -9.92 10.87 -4.56
N LYS A 72 -10.03 11.54 -3.40
CA LYS A 72 -10.43 10.89 -2.13
C LYS A 72 -11.67 10.01 -2.27
N ASN A 73 -12.79 10.61 -2.63
CA ASN A 73 -14.06 9.90 -2.70
C ASN A 73 -14.06 8.86 -3.84
N LEU A 74 -13.42 9.19 -4.98
CA LEU A 74 -13.31 8.29 -6.12
C LEU A 74 -12.57 6.99 -5.76
N CYS A 75 -11.43 7.09 -5.08
CA CYS A 75 -10.63 5.94 -4.68
C CYS A 75 -11.28 5.14 -3.54
N LEU A 76 -11.84 5.84 -2.55
CA LEU A 76 -12.44 5.16 -1.40
C LEU A 76 -13.74 4.46 -1.79
N ASN A 77 -14.55 5.03 -2.68
CA ASN A 77 -15.77 4.39 -3.14
C ASN A 77 -15.50 3.17 -4.04
N SER A 78 -14.39 3.14 -4.79
CA SER A 78 -14.08 1.99 -5.65
C SER A 78 -13.53 0.78 -4.89
N VAL A 79 -12.82 1.01 -3.77
CA VAL A 79 -12.15 -0.07 -3.02
C VAL A 79 -12.84 -0.39 -1.69
N MET A 80 -13.50 0.58 -1.08
CA MET A 80 -13.99 0.53 0.30
C MET A 80 -15.44 1.04 0.44
N GLU A 81 -16.28 0.87 -0.59
CA GLU A 81 -17.66 1.39 -0.62
C GLU A 81 -18.47 1.05 0.65
N ASN A 82 -18.38 -0.22 1.06
CA ASN A 82 -19.17 -0.79 2.17
C ASN A 82 -18.49 -0.65 3.54
N ASP A 83 -17.29 -0.06 3.62
CA ASP A 83 -16.59 0.17 4.88
C ASP A 83 -17.18 1.35 5.66
N THR A 84 -16.90 1.38 6.96
CA THR A 84 -17.29 2.50 7.82
C THR A 84 -16.51 3.76 7.47
N VAL A 85 -17.14 4.92 7.66
CA VAL A 85 -16.50 6.24 7.47
C VAL A 85 -15.16 6.31 8.19
N LYS A 86 -15.09 5.83 9.44
CA LYS A 86 -13.86 5.83 10.25
C LYS A 86 -12.71 5.04 9.59
N ARG A 87 -12.99 3.86 9.01
CA ARG A 87 -11.96 3.05 8.33
C ARG A 87 -11.50 3.70 7.04
N ARG A 88 -12.41 4.31 6.29
CA ARG A 88 -12.10 5.04 5.05
C ARG A 88 -11.23 6.28 5.31
N GLU A 89 -11.54 7.04 6.35
CA GLU A 89 -10.73 8.19 6.76
C GLU A 89 -9.31 7.76 7.14
N LEU A 90 -9.16 6.72 7.97
CA LEU A 90 -7.85 6.18 8.33
C LEU A 90 -7.06 5.68 7.10
N ALA A 91 -7.74 5.02 6.15
CA ALA A 91 -7.11 4.61 4.90
C ALA A 91 -6.61 5.82 4.10
N TRP A 92 -7.40 6.88 4.00
CA TRP A 92 -7.00 8.09 3.29
C TRP A 92 -5.87 8.87 3.98
N GLU A 93 -5.84 8.91 5.32
CA GLU A 93 -4.71 9.47 6.07
C GLU A 93 -3.41 8.72 5.77
N ASN A 94 -3.47 7.38 5.72
CA ASN A 94 -2.31 6.56 5.36
C ASN A 94 -1.86 6.78 3.92
N VAL A 95 -2.80 6.89 2.97
CA VAL A 95 -2.50 7.24 1.57
C VAL A 95 -1.85 8.62 1.50
N THR A 96 -2.41 9.61 2.21
CA THR A 96 -1.89 10.98 2.25
C THR A 96 -0.46 11.03 2.72
N ARG A 97 -0.12 10.31 3.80
CA ARG A 97 1.26 10.23 4.29
C ARG A 97 2.22 9.67 3.23
N LYS A 98 1.85 8.56 2.59
CA LYS A 98 2.67 7.93 1.53
C LYS A 98 2.87 8.84 0.33
N VAL A 99 1.80 9.50 -0.12
CA VAL A 99 1.84 10.45 -1.24
C VAL A 99 2.74 11.64 -0.91
N GLN A 100 2.63 12.21 0.30
CA GLN A 100 3.50 13.29 0.75
C GLN A 100 4.97 12.88 0.80
N GLU A 101 5.27 11.67 1.28
CA GLU A 101 6.65 11.16 1.32
C GLU A 101 7.26 10.99 -0.08
N VAL A 102 6.46 10.53 -1.04
CA VAL A 102 6.87 10.36 -2.45
C VAL A 102 7.04 11.72 -3.13
N LEU A 103 6.12 12.66 -2.92
CA LEU A 103 6.14 14.00 -3.53
C LEU A 103 7.08 14.98 -2.82
N PHE A 104 7.70 14.59 -1.70
CA PHE A 104 8.58 15.45 -0.91
C PHE A 104 9.65 16.19 -1.73
N PRO A 105 10.38 15.56 -2.67
CA PRO A 105 11.38 16.27 -3.48
C PRO A 105 10.78 17.41 -4.32
N LEU A 106 9.59 17.19 -4.88
CA LEU A 106 8.85 18.21 -5.63
C LEU A 106 8.43 19.36 -4.70
N MET A 107 7.88 19.06 -3.53
CA MET A 107 7.46 20.07 -2.55
C MET A 107 8.63 20.94 -2.08
N GLN A 108 9.79 20.32 -1.82
CA GLN A 108 11.00 21.07 -1.46
C GLN A 108 11.43 22.03 -2.55
N ALA A 109 11.37 21.59 -3.82
CA ALA A 109 11.65 22.47 -4.94
C ALA A 109 10.65 23.63 -4.98
N THR A 110 9.34 23.38 -4.92
CA THR A 110 8.34 24.44 -5.11
C THR A 110 8.19 25.41 -3.93
N ASN A 111 8.52 24.99 -2.71
CA ASN A 111 8.37 25.84 -1.52
C ASN A 111 9.49 26.88 -1.35
N ALA A 112 10.63 26.73 -2.04
CA ALA A 112 11.72 27.69 -1.99
C ALA A 112 11.35 29.07 -2.56
N GLU A 113 10.35 29.16 -3.45
CA GLU A 113 9.87 30.44 -4.00
C GLU A 113 8.88 31.19 -3.11
N GLN A 114 8.03 30.50 -2.34
CA GLN A 114 7.16 31.20 -1.38
C GLN A 114 7.97 32.03 -0.37
N LYS A 115 9.22 31.62 -0.10
CA LYS A 115 10.14 32.33 0.78
C LYS A 115 11.01 33.40 0.07
N LEU A 116 11.02 33.41 -1.27
CA LEU A 116 11.77 34.37 -2.09
C LEU A 116 10.85 35.49 -2.66
N LEU A 117 9.55 35.23 -2.66
CA LEU A 117 8.48 36.15 -3.07
C LEU A 117 7.77 36.84 -1.88
N LEU A 118 8.21 36.55 -0.63
CA LEU A 118 7.83 37.22 0.62
C LEU A 118 9.03 38.00 1.16
#